data_AF-A0A6G8Q5R7-F1
#
_entry.id   AF-A0A6G8Q5R7-F1
#
_cell.length_a   1.000
_cell.length_b   1.000
_cell.length_c   1.000
_cell.angle_alpha   90.00
_cell.angle_beta   90.00
_cell.angle_gamma   90.00
#
_symmetry.space_group_name_H-M   'P 1'
#
loop_
_entity.id
_entity.type
_entity.pdbx_description
1 polymer ?
#
loop_
_entity_poly.entity_id
_entity_poly.type
_entity_poly.pdbx_seq_one_letter_code
_entity_poly.pdbx_strand_id
1 'polypeptide(L)' 'MRKTTVYLEDEEAEGLRRLAAESGESQAELIREGVRRLLREGTERTFHSMGKGAGSGETRPRWGADAVREKTRGRR' A
#
# COMPACT_ATOMS: atom_id res chain seq x y z
N MET A 1 -10.73 3.28 -11.53
CA MET A 1 -9.65 4.31 -11.50
C MET A 1 -10.28 5.69 -11.46
N ARG A 2 -9.74 6.63 -10.69
CA ARG A 2 -10.13 8.05 -10.70
C ARG A 2 -9.13 8.82 -11.56
N LYS A 3 -9.60 9.72 -12.43
CA LYS A 3 -8.72 10.58 -13.23
C LYS A 3 -8.06 11.60 -12.31
N THR A 4 -6.73 11.68 -12.38
CA THR A 4 -5.91 12.62 -11.61
C THR A 4 -4.91 13.26 -12.58
N THR A 5 -4.70 14.56 -12.45
CA THR A 5 -3.64 15.30 -13.15
C THR A 5 -2.54 15.60 -12.15
N VAL A 6 -1.29 15.40 -12.55
CA VAL A 6 -0.11 15.69 -11.74
C VAL A 6 0.80 16.62 -12.52
N TYR A 7 1.55 17.45 -11.79
CA TYR A 7 2.62 18.25 -12.35
C TYR A 7 3.94 17.51 -12.13
N LEU A 8 4.79 17.54 -13.14
CA LEU A 8 6.14 16.99 -13.13
C LEU A 8 7.07 18.06 -13.65
N GLU A 9 8.32 18.05 -13.18
CA GLU A 9 9.37 18.86 -13.81
C GLU A 9 9.67 18.30 -15.21
N ASP A 10 10.23 19.14 -16.09
CA ASP A 10 10.48 18.78 -17.48
C ASP A 10 11.40 17.55 -17.60
N GLU A 11 12.42 17.46 -16.75
CA GLU A 11 13.33 16.31 -16.70
C GLU A 11 12.63 15.01 -16.28
N GLU A 12 11.68 15.10 -15.35
CA GLU A 12 10.90 13.97 -14.86
C GLU A 12 9.92 13.47 -15.93
N ALA A 13 9.27 14.40 -16.63
CA ALA A 13 8.36 14.08 -17.72
C ALA A 13 9.08 13.39 -18.88
N GLU A 14 10.27 13.87 -19.25
CA GLU A 14 11.07 13.26 -20.32
C GLU A 14 11.69 11.93 -19.88
N GLY A 15 12.10 11.82 -18.61
CA GLY A 15 12.52 10.54 -18.01
C GLY A 15 11.41 9.50 -18.05
N LEU A 16 10.19 9.87 -17.63
CA LEU A 16 9.03 8.99 -17.64
C LEU A 16 8.64 8.57 -19.06
N ARG A 17 8.75 9.47 -20.03
CA ARG A 17 8.50 9.17 -21.45
C ARG A 17 9.49 8.13 -21.98
N ARG A 18 10.77 8.28 -21.69
CA ARG A 18 11.80 7.30 -22.09
C ARG A 18 11.56 5.95 -21.45
N LEU A 19 11.29 5.92 -20.14
CA LEU A 19 11.01 4.69 -19.41
C LEU A 19 9.80 3.94 -19.99
N ALA A 20 8.73 4.65 -20.32
CA ALA A 20 7.54 4.08 -20.97
C ALA A 20 7.87 3.46 -22.34
N ALA A 21 8.71 4.12 -23.13
CA ALA A 21 9.14 3.60 -24.43
C ALA A 21 10.02 2.34 -24.30
N GLU A 22 10.89 2.30 -23.29
CA GLU A 22 11.79 1.18 -23.03
C GLU A 22 11.06 -0.03 -22.44
N SER A 23 10.12 0.18 -21.51
CA SER A 23 9.38 -0.89 -20.85
C SER A 23 8.19 -1.41 -21.66
N GLY A 24 7.69 -0.62 -22.63
CA GLY A 24 6.46 -0.91 -23.34
C GLY A 24 5.19 -0.67 -22.51
N GLU A 25 5.31 -0.08 -21.31
CA GLU A 25 4.19 0.28 -20.45
C GLU A 25 3.72 1.72 -20.67
N SER A 26 2.47 2.02 -20.32
CA SER A 26 2.00 3.40 -20.34
C SER A 26 2.62 4.22 -19.20
N GLN A 27 2.86 5.53 -19.43
CA GLN A 27 3.33 6.45 -18.38
C GLN A 27 2.42 6.41 -17.13
N ALA A 28 1.11 6.23 -17.34
CA ALA A 28 0.16 6.13 -16.25
C ALA A 28 0.31 4.83 -15.44
N GLU A 29 0.75 3.73 -16.05
CA GLU A 29 1.05 2.48 -15.33
C GLU A 29 2.29 2.64 -14.45
N LEU A 30 3.35 3.23 -15.01
CA LEU A 30 4.59 3.52 -14.29
C LEU A 30 4.35 4.46 -13.09
N ILE A 31 3.58 5.54 -13.28
CA ILE A 31 3.18 6.43 -12.16
C ILE A 31 2.43 5.63 -11.08
N ARG A 32 1.47 4.78 -11.48
CA ARG A 32 0.72 3.97 -10.51
C ARG A 32 1.61 2.96 -9.80
N GLU A 33 2.59 2.38 -10.48
CA GLU A 33 3.55 1.45 -9.89
C GLU A 33 4.42 2.15 -8.85
N GLY A 34 5.01 3.30 -9.19
CA GLY A 34 5.80 4.12 -8.26
C GLY A 34 4.99 4.50 -7.02
N VAL A 35 3.75 4.96 -7.21
CA VAL A 35 2.84 5.27 -6.09
C VAL A 35 2.54 4.02 -5.24
N ARG A 36 2.26 2.86 -5.85
CA ARG A 36 2.00 1.61 -5.10
C ARG A 36 3.22 1.17 -4.30
N ARG A 37 4.43 1.31 -4.86
CA ARG A 37 5.68 0.97 -4.19
C ARG A 37 5.89 1.85 -2.96
N LEU A 38 5.75 3.17 -3.11
CA LEU A 38 5.87 4.12 -2.00
C LEU A 38 4.82 3.87 -0.91
N LEU A 39 3.58 3.55 -1.29
CA LEU A 39 2.54 3.20 -0.32
C LEU A 39 2.87 1.91 0.45
N ARG A 40 3.49 0.92 -0.18
CA ARG A 40 3.93 -0.31 0.52
C ARG A 40 5.08 -0.03 1.48
N GLU A 41 6.06 0.76 1.06
CA GLU A 41 7.22 1.14 1.87
C GLU A 41 6.80 2.00 3.09
N GLY A 42 5.84 2.91 2.92
CA GLY A 42 5.29 3.75 4.00
C GLY A 42 4.41 3.01 5.03
N THR A 43 4.21 1.71 4.90
CA THR A 43 3.32 0.91 5.77
C THR A 43 4.06 -0.07 6.68
N GLU A 44 5.34 0.14 6.97
CA GLU A 44 5.90 -0.41 8.22
C GLU A 44 5.28 0.32 9.41
N ARG A 45 4.09 -0.12 9.80
CA ARG A 45 3.43 0.39 11.01
C ARG A 45 4.22 -0.12 12.20
N THR A 46 4.92 0.76 12.88
CA THR A 46 5.46 0.48 14.21
C THR A 46 4.26 0.35 15.15
N PHE A 47 3.77 -0.86 15.35
CA PHE A 47 2.81 -1.09 16.43
C PHE A 47 3.53 -0.78 17.74
N HIS A 48 2.91 0.00 18.62
CA HIS A 48 3.38 0.26 19.99
C HIS A 48 3.42 -1.01 20.87
N SER A 49 3.32 -2.20 20.30
CA SER A 49 3.40 -3.50 20.96
C SER A 49 4.85 -3.90 21.25
N MET A 50 5.68 -3.04 21.84
CA MET A 50 7.05 -3.37 22.29
C MET A 50 7.85 -4.26 21.31
N GLY A 51 7.73 -4.02 19.99
CA GLY A 51 8.42 -4.79 18.95
C GLY A 51 7.96 -6.25 18.73
N LYS A 52 6.84 -6.70 19.33
CA LYS A 52 6.35 -8.10 19.21
C LYS A 52 5.21 -8.31 18.22
N GLY A 53 4.71 -7.25 17.58
CA GLY A 53 3.63 -7.35 16.59
C GLY A 53 4.11 -7.03 15.19
N ALA A 54 4.22 -8.04 14.32
CA ALA A 54 4.28 -7.84 12.88
C ALA A 54 2.83 -7.72 12.36
N GLY A 55 2.49 -6.60 11.74
CA GLY A 55 1.19 -6.43 11.08
C GLY A 55 1.19 -7.14 9.72
N SER A 56 0.09 -7.81 9.38
CA SER A 56 -0.07 -8.46 8.06
C SER A 56 -0.47 -7.49 6.93
N GLY A 57 -0.68 -6.20 7.20
CA GLY A 57 -1.17 -5.21 6.23
C GLY A 57 -2.67 -5.35 5.88
N GLU A 58 -3.34 -6.40 6.35
CA GLU A 58 -4.77 -6.63 6.12
C GLU A 58 -5.67 -5.81 7.07
N THR A 59 -6.82 -5.37 6.57
CA THR A 59 -7.86 -4.74 7.41
C THR A 59 -8.46 -5.79 8.33
N ARG A 60 -8.19 -5.68 9.63
CA ARG A 60 -8.83 -6.53 10.65
C ARG A 60 -10.20 -5.96 11.02
N PRO A 61 -11.20 -6.82 11.25
CA PRO A 61 -12.48 -6.37 11.81
C PRO A 61 -12.27 -5.69 13.16
N ARG A 62 -13.17 -4.79 13.53
CA ARG A 62 -13.14 -4.09 14.82
C ARG A 62 -13.06 -5.12 15.95
N TRP A 63 -12.14 -4.88 16.89
CA TRP A 63 -11.94 -5.76 18.04
C TRP A 63 -13.24 -5.90 18.85
N GLY A 64 -13.58 -7.14 19.23
CA GLY A 64 -14.73 -7.46 20.07
C GLY A 64 -14.38 -8.60 21.04
N ALA A 65 -14.60 -8.38 22.33
CA ALA A 65 -14.21 -9.31 23.40
C ALA A 65 -14.88 -10.68 23.24
N ASP A 66 -16.16 -10.70 22.85
CA ASP A 66 -16.93 -11.95 22.69
C ASP A 66 -16.41 -12.80 21.53
N ALA A 67 -16.04 -12.17 20.41
CA ALA A 67 -15.49 -12.88 19.25
C ALA A 67 -14.14 -13.54 19.58
N VAL A 68 -13.31 -12.88 20.41
CA VAL A 68 -12.03 -13.45 20.87
C VAL A 68 -12.29 -14.61 21.84
N ARG A 69 -13.25 -14.46 22.76
CA ARG A 69 -13.63 -15.49 23.73
C ARG A 69 -14.18 -16.73 23.04
N GLU A 70 -15.06 -16.57 22.07
CA GLU A 70 -15.64 -17.68 21.30
C GLU A 70 -14.55 -18.42 20.53
N LYS A 71 -13.65 -17.69 19.85
CA LYS A 71 -12.53 -18.28 19.11
C LYS A 71 -11.55 -19.05 20.00
N THR A 72 -11.34 -18.61 21.24
CA THR A 72 -10.32 -19.20 22.13
C THR A 72 -10.87 -20.31 23.02
N ARG A 73 -12.15 -20.22 23.43
CA ARG A 73 -12.75 -21.16 24.39
C ARG A 73 -13.88 -22.01 23.81
N GLY A 74 -14.23 -21.82 22.55
CA GLY A 74 -15.38 -22.47 21.93
C GLY A 74 -16.71 -21.87 22.39
N ARG A 75 -17.77 -22.11 21.60
CA ARG A 75 -19.14 -21.74 21.96
C ARG A 75 -19.64 -22.73 23.01
N ARG A 76 -20.10 -22.24 24.16
CA ARG A 76 -20.82 -23.07 25.13
C ARG A 76 -22.23 -23.36 24.64
#